data_AF-A0A0P1KU97-F1
#
_entry.id   AF-A0A0P1KU97-F1
#
_cell.length_a   1.000
_cell.length_b   1.000
_cell.length_c   1.000
_cell.angle_alpha   90.00
_cell.angle_beta   90.00
_cell.angle_gamma   90.00
#
_symmetry.space_group_name_H-M   'P 1'
#
loop_
_entity.id
_entity.type
_entity.pdbx_description
1 polymer ?
#
loop_
_entity_poly.entity_id
_entity_poly.type
_entity_poly.pdbx_seq_one_letter_code
_entity_poly.pdbx_strand_id
1 'polypeptide(L)'
;MAELDTYIPMIDAILSVSDPDEVSAKRIRRAIQELFAVDLEPVRKKINALIVERFNHLQDARVEVSQDELAEDDAKVAKTLAKKVNGKAKKENKGTKVKKKRKVSESSNSLNQKKMQLSDDLQKLVGEPELARTQVVKKVWEHIKDKDLQNPQDRREILCDELMKPIFGDKTTMFALNKSLSKHIYSRDEKAQAVKPAEGPSTTEDPAV
;
A
#
# COMPACT_ATOMS: atom_id res chain seq x y z
N MET A 1 -25.92 20.99 11.19
CA MET A 1 -24.52 20.50 11.23
C MET A 1 -24.16 19.82 12.56
N ALA A 2 -25.08 19.71 13.53
CA ALA A 2 -24.78 19.27 14.90
C ALA A 2 -24.87 17.75 15.21
N GLU A 3 -25.23 16.89 14.25
CA GLU A 3 -25.37 15.44 14.54
C GLU A 3 -24.08 14.64 14.39
N LEU A 4 -23.10 15.10 13.59
CA LEU A 4 -21.88 14.36 13.32
C LEU A 4 -20.86 14.46 14.46
N ASP A 5 -20.81 15.62 15.11
CA ASP A 5 -19.87 15.90 16.19
C ASP A 5 -20.13 15.03 17.42
N THR A 6 -21.36 14.56 17.61
CA THR A 6 -21.73 13.60 18.65
C THR A 6 -20.96 12.28 18.52
N TYR A 7 -20.61 11.87 17.31
CA TYR A 7 -19.91 10.61 17.05
C TYR A 7 -18.39 10.72 17.17
N ILE A 8 -17.83 11.93 17.20
CA ILE A 8 -16.39 12.18 17.31
C ILE A 8 -15.78 11.48 18.54
N PRO A 9 -16.23 11.75 19.79
CA PRO A 9 -15.62 11.12 20.96
C PRO A 9 -15.78 9.61 20.98
N MET A 10 -16.87 9.08 20.40
CA MET A 10 -17.09 7.64 20.28
C MET A 10 -16.11 6.99 19.28
N ILE A 11 -15.91 7.63 18.14
CA ILE A 11 -14.95 7.19 17.11
C ILE A 11 -13.54 7.19 17.70
N ASP A 12 -13.14 8.28 18.38
CA ASP A 12 -11.81 8.39 18.97
C ASP A 12 -11.55 7.35 20.05
N ALA A 13 -12.54 7.05 20.90
CA ALA A 13 -12.42 6.01 21.92
C ALA A 13 -12.21 4.62 21.30
N ILE A 14 -12.95 4.29 20.23
CA ILE A 14 -12.79 3.02 19.51
C ILE A 14 -11.42 2.97 18.81
N LEU A 15 -11.00 4.07 18.19
CA LEU A 15 -9.71 4.19 17.52
C LEU A 15 -8.53 4.12 18.49
N SER A 16 -8.69 4.59 19.73
CA SER A 16 -7.63 4.55 20.75
C SER A 16 -7.35 3.13 21.27
N VAL A 17 -8.36 2.26 21.28
CA VAL A 17 -8.25 0.88 21.80
C VAL A 17 -7.97 -0.12 20.69
N SER A 18 -8.28 0.23 19.43
CA SER A 18 -8.15 -0.67 18.29
C SER A 18 -6.79 -0.55 17.59
N ASP A 19 -6.20 -1.67 17.20
CA ASP A 19 -4.92 -1.71 16.48
C ASP A 19 -5.02 -1.05 15.09
N PRO A 20 -4.18 -0.06 14.75
CA PRO A 20 -4.27 0.71 13.50
C PRO A 20 -4.30 -0.13 12.21
N ASP A 21 -3.67 -1.30 12.24
CA ASP A 21 -3.57 -2.21 11.09
C ASP A 21 -4.82 -3.09 10.90
N GLU A 22 -5.69 -3.19 11.93
CA GLU A 22 -6.90 -4.02 11.91
C GLU A 22 -8.20 -3.22 11.74
N VAL A 23 -8.17 -1.92 12.02
CA VAL A 23 -9.39 -1.09 12.01
C VAL A 23 -9.72 -0.60 10.60
N SER A 24 -10.80 -1.13 10.04
CA SER A 24 -11.44 -0.56 8.85
C SER A 24 -12.61 0.34 9.25
N ALA A 25 -12.91 1.37 8.44
CA ALA A 25 -14.07 2.24 8.66
C ALA A 25 -15.40 1.45 8.81
N LYS A 26 -15.50 0.30 8.13
CA LYS A 26 -16.64 -0.62 8.25
C LYS A 26 -16.73 -1.26 9.64
N ARG A 27 -15.60 -1.65 10.23
CA ARG A 27 -15.51 -2.29 11.56
C ARG A 27 -15.87 -1.28 12.66
N ILE A 28 -15.38 -0.05 12.55
CA ILE A 28 -15.69 1.05 13.49
C ILE A 28 -17.17 1.43 13.42
N ARG A 29 -17.72 1.62 12.21
CA ARG A 29 -19.14 1.91 12.05
C ARG A 29 -20.03 0.80 12.62
N ARG A 30 -19.68 -0.48 12.40
CA ARG A 30 -20.40 -1.62 13.00
C ARG A 30 -20.33 -1.59 14.53
N ALA A 31 -19.14 -1.32 15.08
CA ALA A 31 -18.97 -1.20 16.52
C ALA A 31 -19.83 -0.07 17.11
N ILE A 32 -19.94 1.09 16.45
CA ILE A 32 -20.82 2.18 16.89
C ILE A 32 -22.31 1.79 16.78
N GLN A 33 -22.71 1.13 15.68
CA GLN A 33 -24.08 0.62 15.52
C GLN A 33 -24.45 -0.41 16.60
N GLU A 34 -23.51 -1.27 16.99
CA GLU A 34 -23.71 -2.32 17.99
C GLU A 34 -23.72 -1.77 19.42
N LEU A 35 -22.76 -0.91 19.76
CA LEU A 35 -22.62 -0.35 21.12
C LEU A 35 -23.74 0.63 21.47
N PHE A 36 -24.26 1.37 20.48
CA PHE A 36 -25.22 2.45 20.72
C PHE A 36 -26.60 2.18 20.11
N ALA A 37 -26.80 1.05 19.43
CA ALA A 37 -28.06 0.69 18.76
C ALA A 37 -28.60 1.80 17.81
N VAL A 38 -27.70 2.59 17.21
CA VAL A 38 -28.05 3.68 16.28
C VAL A 38 -27.92 3.21 14.84
N ASP A 39 -28.91 3.53 14.00
CA ASP A 39 -28.77 3.31 12.56
C ASP A 39 -27.92 4.41 11.89
N LEU A 40 -26.73 4.02 11.43
CA LEU A 40 -25.77 4.90 10.77
C LEU A 40 -25.77 4.75 9.24
N GLU A 41 -26.61 3.89 8.65
CA GLU A 41 -26.76 3.82 7.19
C GLU A 41 -27.12 5.16 6.52
N PRO A 42 -28.05 6.01 7.03
CA PRO A 42 -28.38 7.27 6.38
C PRO A 42 -27.21 8.26 6.31
N VAL A 43 -26.28 8.19 7.27
CA VAL A 43 -25.11 9.08 7.37
C VAL A 43 -23.78 8.38 7.10
N ARG A 44 -23.82 7.15 6.57
CA ARG A 44 -22.66 6.26 6.41
C ARG A 44 -21.48 6.90 5.68
N LYS A 45 -21.72 7.65 4.61
CA LYS A 45 -20.64 8.30 3.85
C LYS A 45 -19.91 9.35 4.69
N LYS A 46 -20.67 10.14 5.46
CA LYS A 46 -20.12 11.19 6.32
C LYS A 46 -19.38 10.58 7.50
N ILE A 47 -19.91 9.52 8.11
CA ILE A 47 -19.23 8.80 9.21
C ILE A 47 -17.97 8.10 8.72
N ASN A 48 -17.99 7.45 7.55
CA ASN A 48 -16.77 6.87 6.99
C ASN A 48 -15.69 7.93 6.74
N ALA A 49 -16.07 9.12 6.24
CA ALA A 49 -15.14 10.22 6.05
C ALA A 49 -14.58 10.73 7.39
N LEU A 50 -15.46 10.92 8.39
CA LEU A 50 -15.08 11.33 9.74
C LEU A 50 -14.15 10.32 10.41
N ILE A 51 -14.40 9.02 10.26
CA ILE A 51 -13.52 7.96 10.78
C ILE A 51 -12.13 8.05 10.15
N VAL A 52 -12.04 8.23 8.83
CA VAL A 52 -10.74 8.36 8.14
C VAL A 52 -10.03 9.63 8.60
N GLU A 53 -10.73 10.76 8.72
CA GLU A 53 -10.18 12.02 9.20
C GLU A 53 -9.65 11.91 10.64
N ARG A 54 -10.43 11.33 11.57
CA ARG A 54 -10.00 11.13 12.96
C ARG A 54 -8.87 10.12 13.08
N PHE A 55 -8.91 9.03 12.32
CA PHE A 55 -7.81 8.07 12.26
C PHE A 55 -6.51 8.72 11.78
N ASN A 56 -6.62 9.58 10.78
CA ASN A 56 -5.47 10.29 10.25
C ASN A 56 -4.88 11.25 11.29
N HIS A 57 -5.74 12.02 11.96
CA HIS A 57 -5.35 12.94 13.02
C HIS A 57 -4.75 12.22 14.25
N LEU A 58 -5.28 11.06 14.64
CA LEU A 58 -4.68 10.23 15.70
C LEU A 58 -3.33 9.64 15.30
N GLN A 59 -3.15 9.27 14.02
CA GLN A 59 -1.85 8.82 13.53
C GLN A 59 -0.84 9.96 13.51
N ASP A 60 -1.22 11.14 13.02
CA ASP A 60 -0.34 12.30 12.96
C ASP A 60 0.05 12.74 14.40
N ALA A 61 -0.91 12.79 15.33
CA ALA A 61 -0.63 13.04 16.74
C ALA A 61 0.28 11.97 17.39
N ARG A 62 0.18 10.70 16.97
CA ARG A 62 1.08 9.62 17.43
C ARG A 62 2.46 9.72 16.79
N VAL A 63 2.57 10.25 15.57
CA VAL A 63 3.83 10.57 14.89
C VAL A 63 4.54 11.75 15.56
N GLU A 64 3.80 12.79 15.97
CA GLU A 64 4.34 13.93 16.72
C GLU A 64 4.91 13.50 18.09
N VAL A 65 4.17 12.68 18.85
CA VAL A 65 4.67 12.12 20.12
C VAL A 65 5.88 11.20 19.91
N SER A 66 5.93 10.50 18.77
CA SER A 66 7.09 9.67 18.46
C SER A 66 8.28 10.46 17.92
N GLN A 67 8.16 11.70 17.43
CA GLN A 67 9.32 12.47 17.00
C GLN A 67 10.19 12.94 18.19
N ASP A 68 9.55 13.29 19.32
CA ASP A 68 10.25 13.60 20.58
C ASP A 68 10.82 12.33 21.24
N GLU A 69 10.07 11.21 21.28
CA GLU A 69 10.59 9.92 21.78
C GLU A 69 11.67 9.31 20.89
N LEU A 70 11.54 9.41 19.56
CA LEU A 70 12.55 8.95 18.57
C LEU A 70 13.83 9.78 18.67
N ALA A 71 13.73 11.09 18.95
CA ALA A 71 14.92 11.92 19.19
C ALA A 71 15.65 11.50 20.48
N GLU A 72 14.92 11.12 21.53
CA GLU A 72 15.51 10.60 22.77
C GLU A 72 16.10 9.19 22.60
N ASP A 73 15.44 8.31 21.87
CA ASP A 73 15.91 6.95 21.62
C ASP A 73 17.07 6.90 20.62
N ASP A 74 17.07 7.72 19.57
CA ASP A 74 18.25 7.90 18.69
C ASP A 74 19.44 8.49 19.47
N ALA A 75 19.19 9.42 20.42
CA ALA A 75 20.25 9.94 21.29
C ALA A 75 20.81 8.87 22.24
N LYS A 76 19.98 7.94 22.74
CA LYS A 76 20.42 6.79 23.57
C LYS A 76 21.17 5.74 22.74
N VAL A 77 20.70 5.46 21.52
CA VAL A 77 21.34 4.52 20.58
C VAL A 77 22.67 5.07 20.09
N ALA A 78 22.77 6.37 19.79
CA ALA A 78 24.04 7.02 19.44
C ALA A 78 25.06 6.97 20.59
N LYS A 79 24.63 7.19 21.84
CA LYS A 79 25.50 7.07 23.03
C LYS A 79 25.97 5.64 23.29
N THR A 80 25.13 4.64 23.04
CA THR A 80 25.49 3.22 23.21
C THR A 80 26.39 2.70 22.08
N LEU A 81 26.22 3.18 20.85
CA LEU A 81 27.09 2.87 19.72
C LEU A 81 28.48 3.51 19.85
N ALA A 82 28.57 4.76 20.31
CA ALA A 82 29.86 5.42 20.58
C ALA A 82 30.68 4.68 21.65
N LYS A 83 30.02 4.06 22.63
CA LYS A 83 30.66 3.26 23.69
C LYS A 83 31.16 1.90 23.19
N LYS A 84 30.61 1.38 22.07
CA LYS A 84 30.90 0.03 21.55
C LYS A 84 32.01 0.01 20.48
N VAL A 85 32.37 1.15 19.89
CA VAL A 85 33.41 1.24 18.84
C VAL A 85 34.85 1.22 19.40
N ASN A 86 35.07 1.45 20.70
CA ASN A 86 36.42 1.46 21.30
C ASN A 86 36.90 0.09 21.84
N GLY A 87 36.29 -1.02 21.41
CA GLY A 87 36.58 -2.38 21.94
C GLY A 87 36.84 -3.43 20.87
N LYS A 88 38.08 -3.47 20.36
CA LYS A 88 38.82 -4.60 19.76
C LYS A 88 38.05 -5.86 19.26
N ALA A 89 38.21 -6.08 17.95
CA ALA A 89 38.86 -7.24 17.31
C ALA A 89 38.30 -8.69 17.44
N LYS A 90 38.11 -9.28 16.24
CA LYS A 90 38.37 -10.68 15.83
C LYS A 90 37.36 -11.77 16.27
N LYS A 91 36.68 -12.41 15.29
CA LYS A 91 36.90 -13.82 14.85
C LYS A 91 35.66 -14.44 14.14
N GLU A 92 35.87 -14.81 12.87
CA GLU A 92 35.42 -16.00 12.12
C GLU A 92 34.10 -16.78 12.40
N ASN A 93 33.35 -16.96 11.29
CA ASN A 93 32.95 -18.23 10.65
C ASN A 93 31.66 -19.01 11.06
N LYS A 94 30.92 -19.39 10.00
CA LYS A 94 30.18 -20.65 9.76
C LYS A 94 28.66 -20.70 10.02
N GLY A 95 27.92 -20.96 8.93
CA GLY A 95 26.97 -22.10 8.89
C GLY A 95 25.47 -21.84 8.68
N THR A 96 25.07 -21.87 7.41
CA THR A 96 23.79 -22.31 6.81
C THR A 96 22.78 -23.09 7.69
N LYS A 97 21.48 -22.71 7.66
CA LYS A 97 20.38 -23.67 7.41
C LYS A 97 19.00 -23.02 7.15
N VAL A 98 18.55 -23.24 5.92
CA VAL A 98 17.20 -23.07 5.36
C VAL A 98 16.14 -23.81 6.19
N LYS A 99 15.01 -23.15 6.50
CA LYS A 99 13.78 -23.80 6.98
C LYS A 99 12.55 -23.41 6.14
N LYS A 100 12.35 -24.23 5.10
CA LYS A 100 11.10 -24.88 4.66
C LYS A 100 9.78 -24.10 4.80
N LYS A 101 9.36 -23.55 3.65
CA LYS A 101 8.03 -23.04 3.29
C LYS A 101 6.94 -24.10 3.61
N ARG A 102 6.00 -23.77 4.49
CA ARG A 102 4.77 -24.56 4.69
C ARG A 102 3.79 -24.27 3.56
N LYS A 103 3.32 -25.33 2.88
CA LYS A 103 2.19 -25.32 1.95
C LYS A 103 0.91 -24.98 2.73
N VAL A 104 0.18 -23.97 2.29
CA VAL A 104 -1.23 -23.77 2.65
C VAL A 104 -2.08 -24.24 1.48
N SER A 105 -3.01 -25.12 1.81
CA SER A 105 -3.95 -25.85 0.96
C SER A 105 -4.86 -24.94 0.14
N GLU A 106 -5.08 -25.33 -1.11
CA GLU A 106 -6.15 -24.88 -2.01
C GLU A 106 -7.51 -25.15 -1.39
N SER A 107 -8.32 -24.10 -1.20
CA SER A 107 -9.77 -24.05 -1.47
C SER A 107 -10.41 -22.86 -0.76
N SER A 108 -10.30 -21.67 -1.38
CA SER A 108 -11.23 -20.53 -1.22
C SER A 108 -10.83 -19.27 -2.00
N ASN A 109 -9.71 -19.28 -2.74
CA ASN A 109 -9.11 -18.06 -3.28
C ASN A 109 -8.80 -18.11 -4.80
N SER A 110 -9.71 -18.68 -5.59
CA SER A 110 -9.56 -18.86 -7.06
C SER A 110 -9.13 -17.56 -7.79
N LEU A 111 -9.67 -16.40 -7.40
CA LEU A 111 -9.28 -15.10 -7.97
C LEU A 111 -7.85 -14.67 -7.59
N ASN A 112 -7.38 -15.06 -6.41
CA ASN A 112 -6.08 -14.70 -5.86
C ASN A 112 -4.95 -15.63 -6.31
N GLN A 113 -5.27 -16.71 -7.03
CA GLN A 113 -4.32 -17.65 -7.63
C GLN A 113 -4.34 -17.64 -9.16
N LYS A 114 -5.37 -17.06 -9.80
CA LYS A 114 -5.43 -16.91 -11.25
C LYS A 114 -4.24 -16.08 -11.72
N LYS A 115 -3.35 -16.71 -12.51
CA LYS A 115 -2.27 -16.01 -13.19
C LYS A 115 -2.88 -15.06 -14.21
N MET A 116 -2.49 -13.79 -14.14
CA MET A 116 -2.94 -12.74 -15.02
C MET A 116 -1.74 -12.18 -15.77
N GLN A 117 -1.96 -11.73 -17.00
CA GLN A 117 -0.89 -11.14 -17.79
C GLN A 117 -0.68 -9.69 -17.38
N LEU A 118 0.57 -9.28 -17.30
CA LEU A 118 0.94 -7.92 -16.90
C LEU A 118 1.28 -7.08 -18.14
N SER A 119 1.04 -5.77 -18.07
CA SER A 119 1.53 -4.82 -19.09
C SER A 119 3.06 -4.75 -19.07
N ASP A 120 3.67 -4.36 -20.18
CA ASP A 120 5.14 -4.35 -20.30
C ASP A 120 5.82 -3.47 -19.23
N ASP A 121 5.22 -2.35 -18.85
CA ASP A 121 5.75 -1.50 -17.78
C ASP A 121 5.68 -2.17 -16.41
N LEU A 122 4.60 -2.91 -16.12
CA LEU A 122 4.45 -3.65 -14.87
C LEU A 122 5.38 -4.86 -14.83
N GLN A 123 5.70 -5.46 -15.99
CA GLN A 123 6.72 -6.50 -16.11
C GLN A 123 8.12 -5.97 -15.82
N LYS A 124 8.46 -4.74 -16.22
CA LYS A 124 9.77 -4.12 -15.88
C LYS A 124 9.95 -3.93 -14.37
N LEU A 125 8.87 -3.58 -13.67
CA LEU A 125 8.89 -3.41 -12.22
C LEU A 125 8.96 -4.74 -11.47
N VAL A 126 8.18 -5.74 -11.89
CA VAL A 126 8.02 -7.01 -11.14
C VAL A 126 8.98 -8.11 -11.61
N GLY A 127 9.49 -8.01 -12.84
CA GLY A 127 10.41 -8.95 -13.48
C GLY A 127 9.76 -10.23 -14.01
N GLU A 128 8.43 -10.33 -13.98
CA GLU A 128 7.70 -11.53 -14.41
C GLU A 128 6.56 -11.16 -15.38
N PRO A 129 6.32 -11.95 -16.45
CA PRO A 129 5.29 -11.66 -17.44
C PRO A 129 3.86 -11.96 -16.94
N GLU A 130 3.71 -12.91 -16.01
CA GLU A 130 2.43 -13.39 -15.54
C GLU A 130 2.45 -13.67 -14.04
N LEU A 131 1.58 -12.99 -13.30
CA LEU A 131 1.43 -13.18 -11.86
C LEU A 131 -0.03 -13.07 -11.44
N ALA A 132 -0.35 -13.71 -10.33
CA ALA A 132 -1.62 -13.45 -9.67
C ALA A 132 -1.63 -12.02 -9.11
N ARG A 133 -2.78 -11.37 -9.16
CA ARG A 133 -2.94 -9.97 -8.74
C ARG A 133 -2.38 -9.68 -7.34
N THR A 134 -2.55 -10.61 -6.41
CA THR A 134 -2.02 -10.51 -5.03
C THR A 134 -0.49 -10.50 -5.00
N GLN A 135 0.16 -11.29 -5.85
CA GLN A 135 1.62 -11.34 -5.96
C GLN A 135 2.18 -10.06 -6.56
N VAL A 136 1.49 -9.50 -7.57
CA VAL A 136 1.84 -8.19 -8.15
C VAL A 136 1.82 -7.11 -7.07
N VAL A 137 0.72 -7.00 -6.33
CA VAL A 137 0.59 -6.01 -5.25
C VAL A 137 1.72 -6.18 -4.22
N LYS A 138 2.00 -7.42 -3.82
CA LYS A 138 3.08 -7.73 -2.85
C LYS A 138 4.46 -7.28 -3.36
N LYS A 139 4.79 -7.59 -4.62
CA LYS A 139 6.06 -7.21 -5.25
C LYS A 139 6.24 -5.70 -5.37
N VAL A 140 5.18 -4.98 -5.73
CA VAL A 140 5.19 -3.51 -5.76
C VAL A 140 5.46 -2.95 -4.37
N TRP A 141 4.81 -3.48 -3.33
CA TRP A 141 5.07 -3.07 -1.95
C TRP A 141 6.47 -3.43 -1.44
N GLU A 142 7.01 -4.57 -1.83
CA GLU A 142 8.41 -4.92 -1.53
C GLU A 142 9.36 -3.89 -2.14
N HIS A 143 9.14 -3.48 -3.39
CA HIS A 143 9.93 -2.44 -4.06
C HIS A 143 9.82 -1.07 -3.38
N ILE A 144 8.61 -0.66 -2.99
CA ILE A 144 8.39 0.61 -2.26
C ILE A 144 9.14 0.62 -0.93
N LYS A 145 9.14 -0.50 -0.19
CA LYS A 145 9.81 -0.60 1.11
C LYS A 145 11.33 -0.73 0.99
N ASP A 146 11.81 -1.46 -0.01
CA ASP A 146 13.25 -1.66 -0.25
C ASP A 146 13.95 -0.35 -0.64
N LYS A 147 13.25 0.52 -1.38
CA LYS A 147 13.75 1.82 -1.82
C LYS A 147 13.31 3.01 -0.94
N ASP A 148 12.61 2.73 0.17
CA ASP A 148 12.05 3.74 1.07
C ASP A 148 11.28 4.87 0.35
N LEU A 149 10.41 4.49 -0.58
CA LEU A 149 9.67 5.43 -1.44
C LEU A 149 8.43 6.04 -0.78
N GLN A 150 8.21 5.81 0.52
CA GLN A 150 7.14 6.47 1.26
C GLN A 150 7.59 7.88 1.63
N ASN A 151 6.70 8.85 1.48
CA ASN A 151 7.01 10.22 1.88
C ASN A 151 7.21 10.25 3.42
N PRO A 152 8.37 10.72 3.93
CA PRO A 152 8.66 10.74 5.36
C PRO A 152 7.75 11.69 6.15
N GLN A 153 7.11 12.65 5.48
CA GLN A 153 6.17 13.60 6.07
C GLN A 153 4.71 13.10 6.00
N ASP A 154 4.37 12.27 5.01
CA ASP A 154 3.05 11.66 4.88
C ASP A 154 3.20 10.22 4.36
N ARG A 155 3.15 9.25 5.29
CA ARG A 155 3.29 7.82 4.94
C ARG A 155 2.15 7.28 4.07
N ARG A 156 1.12 8.07 3.78
CA ARG A 156 0.06 7.70 2.83
C ARG A 156 0.44 7.99 1.39
N GLU A 157 1.40 8.90 1.17
CA GLU A 157 1.91 9.27 -0.13
C GLU A 157 3.16 8.44 -0.47
N ILE A 158 3.14 7.84 -1.65
CA ILE A 158 4.24 7.06 -2.22
C ILE A 158 4.82 7.87 -3.38
N LEU A 159 6.11 8.18 -3.27
CA LEU A 159 6.89 8.87 -4.29
C LEU A 159 7.38 7.84 -5.30
N CYS A 160 6.80 7.85 -6.50
CA CYS A 160 7.12 6.85 -7.50
C CYS A 160 8.51 7.07 -8.12
N ASP A 161 9.30 6.01 -8.19
CA ASP A 161 10.56 6.01 -8.92
C ASP A 161 10.35 5.92 -10.45
N GLU A 162 11.44 5.94 -11.21
CA GLU A 162 11.40 5.90 -12.67
C GLU A 162 10.67 4.68 -13.25
N LEU A 163 10.68 3.54 -12.55
CA LEU A 163 10.00 2.32 -12.97
C LEU A 163 8.51 2.34 -12.63
N MET A 164 8.14 3.03 -11.56
CA MET A 164 6.77 3.17 -11.10
C MET A 164 6.02 4.30 -11.81
N LYS A 165 6.70 5.37 -12.22
CA LYS A 165 6.11 6.54 -12.88
C LYS A 165 5.21 6.22 -14.08
N PRO A 166 5.59 5.31 -15.02
CA PRO A 166 4.74 4.98 -16.16
C PRO A 166 3.39 4.35 -15.78
N ILE A 167 3.31 3.71 -14.61
CA ILE A 167 2.15 2.95 -14.15
C ILE A 167 1.30 3.77 -13.17
N PHE A 168 1.98 4.51 -12.29
CA PHE A 168 1.38 5.14 -11.12
C PHE A 168 1.40 6.68 -11.15
N GLY A 169 2.15 7.29 -12.08
CA GLY A 169 2.45 8.72 -12.09
C GLY A 169 3.53 9.09 -11.08
N ASP A 170 3.76 10.39 -10.84
CA ASP A 170 4.82 10.87 -9.94
C ASP A 170 4.54 10.58 -8.46
N LYS A 171 3.28 10.64 -8.06
CA LYS A 171 2.82 10.44 -6.69
C LYS A 171 1.58 9.57 -6.68
N THR A 172 1.54 8.61 -5.78
CA THR A 172 0.38 7.73 -5.62
C THR A 172 0.06 7.50 -4.16
N THR A 173 -1.16 7.07 -3.88
CA THR A 173 -1.59 6.63 -2.54
C THR A 173 -1.92 5.16 -2.58
N MET A 174 -2.01 4.51 -1.42
CA MET A 174 -2.35 3.09 -1.32
C MET A 174 -3.62 2.69 -2.10
N PHE A 175 -4.65 3.56 -2.12
CA PHE A 175 -5.88 3.33 -2.88
C PHE A 175 -5.70 3.56 -4.38
N ALA A 176 -4.99 4.62 -4.76
CA ALA A 176 -4.72 4.93 -6.17
C ALA A 176 -3.83 3.87 -6.82
N LEU A 177 -2.83 3.35 -6.11
CA LEU A 177 -1.96 2.27 -6.54
C LEU A 177 -2.75 1.03 -6.95
N ASN A 178 -3.64 0.55 -6.08
CA ASN A 178 -4.48 -0.62 -6.37
C ASN A 178 -5.44 -0.38 -7.55
N LYS A 179 -5.91 0.86 -7.73
CA LYS A 179 -6.77 1.25 -8.85
C LYS A 179 -5.99 1.26 -10.17
N SER A 180 -4.77 1.81 -10.18
CA SER A 180 -3.90 1.81 -11.35
C SER A 180 -3.51 0.40 -11.75
N LEU A 181 -3.14 -0.47 -10.79
CA LEU A 181 -2.83 -1.88 -11.07
C LEU A 181 -3.93 -2.62 -11.83
N SER A 182 -5.21 -2.33 -11.57
CA SER A 182 -6.32 -2.94 -12.33
C SER A 182 -6.24 -2.72 -13.82
N LYS A 183 -5.66 -1.59 -14.28
CA LYS A 183 -5.57 -1.25 -15.70
C LYS A 183 -4.45 -1.98 -16.43
N HIS A 184 -3.48 -2.52 -15.67
CA HIS A 184 -2.25 -3.14 -16.17
C HIS A 184 -2.22 -4.66 -15.93
N ILE A 185 -3.32 -5.23 -15.44
CA ILE A 185 -3.47 -6.66 -15.16
C ILE A 185 -4.66 -7.18 -15.97
N TYR A 186 -4.39 -8.08 -16.92
CA TYR A 186 -5.36 -8.58 -17.88
C TYR A 186 -5.64 -10.08 -17.68
N SER A 187 -6.88 -10.53 -17.85
CA SER A 187 -7.14 -11.96 -18.04
C SER A 187 -6.51 -12.41 -19.36
N ARG A 188 -6.12 -13.68 -19.45
CA ARG A 188 -5.53 -14.29 -20.67
C ARG A 188 -6.41 -14.05 -21.91
N ASP A 189 -7.72 -13.97 -21.72
CA ASP A 189 -8.71 -13.72 -22.77
C ASP A 189 -8.76 -12.25 -23.24
N GLU A 190 -8.39 -11.30 -22.39
CA GLU A 190 -8.50 -9.85 -22.67
C GLU A 190 -7.28 -9.30 -23.44
N LYS A 191 -6.07 -9.83 -23.22
CA LYS A 191 -4.87 -9.34 -23.93
C LYS A 191 -4.96 -9.58 -25.44
N ALA A 192 -5.69 -10.60 -25.89
CA ALA A 192 -5.93 -10.84 -27.32
C ALA A 192 -6.73 -9.71 -28.02
N GLN A 193 -7.47 -8.88 -27.27
CA GLN A 193 -8.18 -7.71 -27.81
C GLN A 193 -7.35 -6.42 -27.75
N ALA A 194 -6.37 -6.31 -26.85
CA ALA A 194 -5.53 -5.13 -26.69
C ALA A 194 -4.38 -5.03 -27.73
N VAL A 195 -4.07 -6.12 -28.45
CA VAL A 195 -2.94 -6.21 -29.41
C VAL A 195 -3.39 -6.03 -30.88
N LYS A 196 -4.61 -5.54 -31.18
CA LYS A 196 -4.94 -5.15 -32.56
C LYS A 196 -4.16 -3.87 -32.92
N PRO A 197 -3.21 -3.92 -33.86
CA PRO A 197 -2.37 -2.77 -34.18
C PRO A 197 -3.15 -1.76 -35.02
N ALA A 198 -3.06 -0.49 -34.63
CA ALA A 198 -3.35 0.64 -35.50
C ALA A 198 -2.22 0.77 -36.52
N GLU A 199 -2.23 -0.06 -37.57
CA GLU A 199 -1.49 0.21 -38.81
C GLU A 199 -2.41 1.01 -39.74
N GLY A 200 -2.24 2.33 -39.74
CA GLY A 200 -2.68 3.17 -40.84
C GLY A 200 -1.46 3.49 -41.73
N PRO A 201 -1.39 3.00 -42.98
CA PRO A 201 -0.33 3.39 -43.90
C PRO A 201 -0.66 4.78 -44.46
N SER A 202 0.16 5.77 -44.15
CA SER A 202 0.10 7.10 -44.78
C SER A 202 1.31 7.27 -45.70
N THR A 203 1.21 6.72 -46.92
CA THR A 203 2.03 7.15 -48.05
C THR A 203 1.26 6.92 -49.35
N THR A 204 0.74 8.01 -49.91
CA THR A 204 0.39 8.22 -51.32
C THR A 204 0.41 9.74 -51.44
N GLU A 205 1.54 10.36 -51.82
CA GLU A 205 2.05 10.46 -53.19
C GLU A 205 0.99 11.10 -54.10
N ASP A 206 1.04 12.43 -54.15
CA ASP A 206 0.26 13.26 -55.05
C ASP A 206 1.21 13.75 -56.17
N PRO A 207 0.97 13.36 -57.44
CA PRO A 207 1.49 14.11 -58.55
C PRO A 207 0.35 14.71 -59.38
N ALA A 208 0.35 16.04 -59.38
CA ALA A 208 -0.11 16.97 -60.41
C ALA A 208 -0.72 16.36 -61.70
N VAL A 209 -1.97 16.79 -62.01
CA VAL A 209 -2.36 17.33 -63.32
C VAL A 209 -3.57 18.25 -63.18
#